data_AF-A0A662LM71-F1
#
_entry.id   AF-A0A662LM71-F1
#
_cell.length_a   1.000
_cell.length_b   1.000
_cell.length_c   1.000
_cell.angle_alpha   90.00
_cell.angle_beta   90.00
_cell.angle_gamma   90.00
#
_symmetry.space_group_name_H-M   'P 1'
#
loop_
_entity.id
_entity.type
_entity.pdbx_description
1 polymer ?
#
loop_
_entity_poly.entity_id
_entity_poly.type
_entity_poly.pdbx_seq_one_letter_code
_entity_poly.pdbx_strand_id
1 'polypeptide(L)'
;MKIDTRLIYGKSELQPDETDWLNSMNYIRTSYCDNLHAKCYINEDEALITSMNLYEFSQQNNNEMGIIVSRENEPDLYNSIYDETKRLIRISDEVRISVKKVTKYPNNKKYKNTLEKNGFCIRCKTKISL
;
A
#
# COMPACT_ATOMS: atom_id res chain seq x y z
N MET A 1 23.30 0.92 -14.92
CA MET A 1 22.80 1.77 -13.82
C MET A 1 21.57 1.08 -13.23
N LYS A 2 21.49 0.90 -11.91
CA LYS A 2 20.34 0.24 -11.26
C LYS A 2 19.60 1.29 -10.45
N ILE A 3 18.35 1.56 -10.82
CA ILE A 3 17.49 2.52 -10.12
C ILE A 3 16.86 1.78 -8.92
N ASP A 4 17.00 2.33 -7.71
CA ASP A 4 16.34 1.85 -6.48
C ASP A 4 15.16 2.78 -6.19
N THR A 5 13.94 2.30 -6.39
CA THR A 5 12.72 3.07 -6.13
C THR A 5 12.07 2.55 -4.86
N ARG A 6 11.68 3.47 -3.96
CA ARG A 6 11.00 3.13 -2.70
C ARG A 6 9.65 3.82 -2.64
N LEU A 7 8.61 3.03 -2.39
CA LEU A 7 7.24 3.49 -2.24
C LEU A 7 6.79 3.24 -0.80
N ILE A 8 6.38 4.29 -0.10
CA ILE A 8 5.83 4.20 1.25
C ILE A 8 4.39 4.66 1.22
N TYR A 9 3.49 3.87 1.79
CA TYR A 9 2.05 4.19 1.86
C TYR A 9 1.51 3.89 3.27
N GLY A 10 0.41 4.55 3.66
CA GLY A 10 -0.15 4.40 5.01
C GLY A 10 -1.66 4.43 5.13
N LYS A 11 -2.39 4.40 4.01
CA LYS A 11 -3.84 4.18 4.01
C LYS A 11 -4.19 3.15 2.95
N SER A 12 -5.07 2.23 3.34
CA SER A 12 -5.62 1.13 2.54
C SER A 12 -4.64 -0.01 2.28
N GLU A 13 -5.14 -1.25 2.40
CA GLU A 13 -4.52 -2.35 1.68
C GLU A 13 -4.61 -1.99 0.18
N LEU A 14 -3.45 -1.96 -0.49
CA LEU A 14 -3.39 -1.89 -1.94
C LEU A 14 -4.34 -2.95 -2.51
N GLN A 15 -5.08 -2.61 -3.56
CA GLN A 15 -5.91 -3.64 -4.21
C GLN A 15 -5.00 -4.80 -4.65
N PRO A 16 -5.50 -6.05 -4.68
CA PRO A 16 -4.69 -7.19 -5.08
C PRO A 16 -3.99 -6.98 -6.43
N ASP A 17 -4.66 -6.34 -7.39
CA ASP A 17 -4.10 -6.05 -8.72
C ASP A 17 -2.99 -4.99 -8.67
N GLU A 18 -3.13 -3.95 -7.85
CA GLU A 18 -2.10 -2.91 -7.65
C GLU A 18 -0.87 -3.51 -6.95
N THR A 19 -1.11 -4.39 -5.98
CA THR A 19 -0.08 -5.14 -5.27
C THR A 19 0.68 -6.05 -6.23
N ASP A 20 -0.03 -6.84 -7.05
CA ASP A 20 0.57 -7.74 -8.03
C ASP A 20 1.38 -6.96 -9.07
N TRP A 21 0.88 -5.81 -9.52
CA TRP A 21 1.60 -4.92 -10.41
C TRP A 21 2.89 -4.37 -9.78
N LEU A 22 2.83 -3.86 -8.56
CA LEU A 22 4.01 -3.37 -7.82
C LEU A 22 5.03 -4.50 -7.58
N ASN A 23 4.57 -5.69 -7.20
CA ASN A 23 5.42 -6.87 -6.99
C ASN A 23 6.09 -7.35 -8.29
N SER A 24 5.49 -7.11 -9.45
CA SER A 24 6.10 -7.46 -10.75
C SER A 24 7.31 -6.58 -11.10
N MET A 25 7.44 -5.42 -10.46
CA MET A 25 8.54 -4.48 -10.67
C MET A 25 9.66 -4.70 -9.67
N ASN A 26 10.65 -5.52 -10.06
CA ASN A 26 11.80 -5.90 -9.22
C ASN A 26 12.69 -4.74 -8.72
N TYR A 27 12.48 -3.51 -9.20
CA TYR A 27 13.21 -2.31 -8.82
C TYR A 27 12.44 -1.40 -7.85
N ILE A 28 11.17 -1.73 -7.54
CA ILE A 28 10.35 -1.00 -6.58
C ILE A 28 10.29 -1.79 -5.28
N ARG A 29 10.60 -1.14 -4.17
CA ARG A 29 10.41 -1.67 -2.83
C ARG A 29 9.25 -0.95 -2.17
N THR A 30 8.27 -1.72 -1.71
CA THR A 30 7.07 -1.22 -1.04
C THR A 30 7.18 -1.37 0.46
N SER A 31 6.83 -0.32 1.20
CA SER A 31 6.78 -0.33 2.65
C SER A 31 5.49 0.31 3.15
N TYR A 32 4.95 -0.21 4.24
CA TYR A 32 3.76 0.33 4.91
C TYR A 32 4.18 1.13 6.14
N CYS A 33 3.68 2.35 6.27
CA CYS A 33 3.88 3.19 7.44
C CYS A 33 2.53 3.56 8.03
N ASP A 34 2.27 3.11 9.25
CA ASP A 34 1.03 3.48 9.93
C ASP A 34 0.97 5.00 10.17
N ASN A 35 -0.22 5.58 10.02
CA ASN A 35 -0.49 7.02 10.15
C ASN A 35 0.31 7.93 9.19
N LEU A 36 0.74 7.43 8.02
CA LEU A 36 1.39 8.27 7.01
C LEU A 36 0.36 9.16 6.28
N HIS A 37 0.60 10.48 6.32
CA HIS A 37 -0.18 11.48 5.57
C HIS A 37 0.67 12.32 4.60
N ALA A 38 1.99 12.29 4.77
CA ALA A 38 2.92 13.03 3.93
C ALA A 38 2.78 12.60 2.47
N LYS A 39 2.75 13.57 1.55
CA LYS A 39 3.02 13.32 0.13
C LYS A 39 4.31 14.05 -0.21
N CYS A 40 5.33 13.25 -0.51
CA CYS A 40 6.64 13.74 -0.91
C CYS A 40 7.18 12.82 -2.00
N TYR A 41 7.69 13.44 -3.06
CA TYR A 41 8.38 12.76 -4.16
C TYR A 41 9.80 13.30 -4.20
N ILE A 42 10.79 12.42 -4.07
CA ILE A 42 12.18 12.83 -3.96
C ILE A 42 13.06 11.91 -4.80
N ASN A 43 13.98 12.50 -5.56
CA ASN A 43 15.05 11.81 -6.28
C ASN A 43 16.40 12.39 -5.84
N GLU A 44 17.49 12.08 -6.54
CA GLU A 44 18.85 12.53 -6.23
C GLU A 44 19.08 14.05 -6.29
N ASP A 45 18.26 14.77 -7.07
CA ASP A 45 18.45 16.17 -7.47
C ASP A 45 17.40 17.11 -6.86
N GLU A 46 16.17 16.64 -6.69
CA GLU A 46 15.02 17.46 -6.30
C GLU A 46 14.05 16.72 -5.36
N ALA A 47 13.37 17.51 -4.53
CA ALA A 47 12.29 17.05 -3.66
C ALA A 47 11.03 17.90 -3.88
N LEU A 48 9.89 17.24 -4.13
CA LEU A 48 8.57 17.84 -4.21
C LEU A 48 7.77 17.48 -2.96
N ILE A 49 7.37 18.49 -2.20
CA ILE A 49 6.39 18.36 -1.11
C ILE A 49 5.07 18.95 -1.61
N THR A 50 3.98 18.19 -1.49
CA THR A 50 2.71 18.59 -2.10
C THR A 50 1.51 18.06 -1.33
N SER A 51 0.34 18.64 -1.60
CA SER A 51 -0.96 18.09 -1.20
C SER A 51 -1.46 16.97 -2.14
N MET A 52 -0.82 16.80 -3.31
CA MET A 52 -1.23 15.84 -4.33
C MET A 52 -0.92 14.39 -3.94
N ASN A 53 -1.94 13.53 -4.00
CA ASN A 53 -1.79 12.08 -3.89
C ASN A 53 -1.51 11.43 -5.26
N LEU A 54 -1.05 10.18 -5.27
CA LEU A 54 -0.89 9.34 -6.47
C LEU A 54 -2.24 8.72 -6.93
N TYR A 55 -3.28 9.55 -7.06
CA TYR A 55 -4.57 9.15 -7.62
C TYR A 55 -4.91 10.04 -8.82
N GLU A 56 -5.38 9.43 -9.90
CA GLU A 56 -5.72 10.12 -11.14
C GLU A 56 -6.78 11.22 -10.93
N PHE A 57 -7.74 10.97 -10.03
CA PHE A 57 -8.74 11.97 -9.67
C PHE A 57 -8.13 13.24 -9.09
N SER A 58 -7.13 13.13 -8.20
CA SER A 58 -6.45 14.29 -7.61
C SER A 58 -5.71 15.11 -8.66
N GLN A 59 -5.17 14.49 -9.71
CA GLN A 59 -4.46 15.20 -10.76
C GLN A 59 -5.38 16.04 -11.65
N GLN A 60 -6.60 15.57 -11.92
CA GLN A 60 -7.51 16.22 -12.87
C GLN A 60 -8.56 17.12 -12.23
N ASN A 61 -8.94 16.86 -10.98
CA ASN A 61 -10.13 17.47 -10.37
C ASN A 61 -9.85 18.31 -9.13
N ASN A 62 -8.66 18.21 -8.53
CA ASN A 62 -8.32 18.95 -7.33
C ASN A 62 -7.44 20.16 -7.63
N ASN A 63 -7.65 21.25 -6.88
CA ASN A 63 -6.68 22.33 -6.80
C ASN A 63 -5.62 21.95 -5.76
N GLU A 64 -4.45 21.52 -6.25
CA GLU A 64 -3.34 21.08 -5.42
C GLU A 64 -2.28 22.19 -5.27
N MET A 65 -1.49 22.12 -4.21
CA MET A 65 -0.35 22.99 -3.98
C MET A 65 0.92 22.17 -3.74
N GLY A 66 2.06 22.73 -4.05
CA GLY A 66 3.33 22.09 -3.77
C GLY A 66 4.51 23.05 -3.89
N ILE A 67 5.63 22.62 -3.35
CA ILE A 67 6.92 23.30 -3.45
C ILE A 67 7.95 22.29 -3.96
N ILE A 68 8.81 22.74 -4.87
CA ILE A 68 9.97 21.99 -5.34
C ILE A 68 11.20 22.58 -4.67
N VAL A 69 12.04 21.71 -4.11
CA VAL A 69 13.31 22.04 -3.49
C VAL A 69 14.42 21.39 -4.31
N SER A 70 15.31 22.19 -4.88
CA SER A 70 16.48 21.72 -5.61
C SER A 70 17.64 21.50 -4.66
N ARG A 71 18.32 20.36 -4.77
CA ARG A 71 19.52 20.04 -3.99
C ARG A 71 20.68 20.98 -4.29
N GLU A 72 20.81 21.43 -5.53
CA GLU A 72 21.87 22.35 -5.95
C GLU A 72 21.66 23.74 -5.34
N ASN A 73 20.42 24.24 -5.36
CA ASN A 73 20.10 25.59 -4.92
C ASN A 73 19.88 25.70 -3.40
N GLU A 74 19.27 24.68 -2.78
CA GLU A 74 18.89 24.66 -1.36
C GLU A 74 19.33 23.34 -0.66
N PRO A 75 20.65 23.06 -0.58
CA PRO A 75 21.17 21.76 -0.12
C PRO A 75 20.75 21.41 1.31
N ASP A 76 20.71 22.39 2.21
CA ASP A 76 20.37 22.15 3.63
C ASP A 76 18.89 21.77 3.81
N LEU A 77 17.99 22.45 3.06
CA LEU A 77 16.57 22.13 3.08
C LEU A 77 16.32 20.76 2.44
N TYR A 78 16.93 20.50 1.28
CA TYR A 78 16.88 19.20 0.63
C TYR A 78 17.35 18.07 1.57
N ASN A 79 18.48 18.25 2.25
CA ASN A 79 19.01 17.25 3.19
C ASN A 79 18.06 17.00 4.37
N SER A 80 17.40 18.04 4.87
CA SER A 80 16.39 17.92 5.94
C SER A 80 15.18 17.08 5.49
N ILE A 81 14.69 17.30 4.27
CA ILE A 81 13.60 16.49 3.67
C ILE A 81 14.04 15.04 3.46
N TYR A 82 15.27 14.86 2.97
CA TYR A 82 15.84 13.53 2.74
C TYR A 82 16.03 12.75 4.04
N ASP A 83 16.46 13.40 5.12
CA ASP A 83 16.59 12.79 6.45
C ASP A 83 15.25 12.35 7.02
N GLU A 84 14.21 13.16 6.86
CA GLU A 84 12.85 12.80 7.27
C GLU A 84 12.30 11.63 6.41
N THR A 85 12.58 11.63 5.11
CA THR A 85 12.23 10.51 4.23
C THR A 85 12.92 9.22 4.68
N LYS A 86 14.22 9.27 5.02
CA LYS A 86 14.95 8.13 5.59
C LYS A 86 14.36 7.67 6.91
N ARG A 87 13.90 8.60 7.76
CA ARG A 87 13.20 8.27 9.01
C ARG A 87 11.90 7.50 8.72
N LEU A 88 11.09 7.98 7.78
CA LEU A 88 9.87 7.30 7.34
C LEU A 88 10.17 5.88 6.83
N ILE A 89 11.18 5.70 5.98
CA ILE A 89 11.60 4.38 5.50
C ILE A 89 11.94 3.44 6.69
N ARG A 90 12.65 3.93 7.70
CA ARG A 90 13.09 3.12 8.85
C ARG A 90 11.95 2.68 9.76
N ILE A 91 10.93 3.53 9.93
CA ILE A 91 9.77 3.20 10.76
C ILE A 91 8.67 2.45 10.00
N SER A 92 8.87 2.21 8.69
CA SER A 92 7.93 1.49 7.85
C SER A 92 8.24 0.00 7.83
N ASP A 93 7.21 -0.82 7.77
CA ASP A 93 7.33 -2.27 7.60
C ASP A 93 7.50 -2.60 6.11
N GLU A 94 8.56 -3.34 5.76
CA GLU A 94 8.74 -3.81 4.39
C GLU A 94 7.66 -4.84 4.04
N VAL A 95 6.87 -4.54 3.02
CA VAL A 95 5.76 -5.39 2.61
C VAL A 95 6.28 -6.37 1.56
N ARG A 96 6.62 -7.59 1.98
CA ARG A 96 6.93 -8.72 1.08
C ARG A 96 5.72 -9.66 1.02
N ILE A 97 4.75 -9.35 0.17
CA ILE A 97 3.55 -10.18 0.05
C ILE A 97 3.89 -11.39 -0.81
N SER A 98 4.07 -12.55 -0.16
CA SER A 98 4.11 -13.83 -0.86
C SER A 98 2.69 -14.22 -1.27
N VAL A 99 2.25 -13.82 -2.46
CA VAL A 99 0.96 -14.27 -2.99
C VAL A 99 1.09 -15.75 -3.38
N LYS A 100 0.74 -16.67 -2.47
CA LYS A 100 0.44 -18.05 -2.86
C LYS A 100 -0.89 -18.04 -3.60
N LYS A 101 -0.82 -17.98 -4.93
CA LYS A 101 -1.96 -18.19 -5.82
C LYS A 101 -2.60 -19.54 -5.47
N VAL A 102 -3.73 -19.53 -4.76
CA VAL A 102 -4.49 -20.76 -4.53
C VAL A 102 -5.12 -21.12 -5.87
N THR A 103 -4.51 -22.07 -6.58
CA THR A 103 -5.15 -22.70 -7.74
C THR A 103 -6.45 -23.31 -7.24
N LYS A 104 -7.59 -22.81 -7.73
CA LYS A 104 -8.89 -23.47 -7.55
C LYS A 104 -8.81 -24.85 -8.20
N TYR A 105 -8.42 -25.87 -7.45
CA TYR A 105 -8.54 -27.26 -7.88
C TYR A 105 -10.05 -27.54 -8.05
N PRO A 106 -10.47 -28.23 -9.13
CA PRO A 106 -11.85 -28.66 -9.26
C PRO A 106 -12.11 -29.73 -8.18
N ASN A 107 -12.79 -29.33 -7.11
CA ASN A 107 -13.13 -30.22 -6.00
C ASN A 107 -14.20 -31.23 -6.44
N ASN A 108 -13.76 -32.33 -7.05
CA ASN A 108 -14.54 -33.57 -7.10
C ASN A 108 -14.44 -34.27 -5.74
N LYS A 109 -15.13 -33.73 -4.72
CA LYS A 109 -15.40 -34.46 -3.48
C LYS A 109 -16.92 -34.55 -3.29
N LYS A 110 -17.46 -35.76 -3.49
CA LYS A 110 -18.83 -36.12 -3.09
C LYS A 110 -18.92 -35.99 -1.56
N TYR A 111 -19.47 -34.89 -1.07
CA TYR A 111 -19.84 -34.76 0.34
C TYR A 111 -21.12 -35.58 0.58
N LYS A 112 -21.05 -36.56 1.49
CA LYS A 112 -22.24 -37.22 2.05
C LYS A 112 -22.97 -36.19 2.93
N ASN A 113 -24.17 -35.80 2.51
CA ASN A 113 -25.06 -34.97 3.31
C ASN A 113 -25.70 -35.79 4.42
N THR A 114 -25.23 -35.61 5.65
CA THR A 114 -26.07 -35.71 6.85
C THR A 114 -26.16 -34.32 7.45
N LEU A 115 -27.05 -33.48 6.89
CA LEU A 115 -27.37 -32.18 7.47
C LEU A 115 -28.27 -32.41 8.68
N GLU A 116 -27.70 -32.28 9.88
CA GLU A 116 -28.50 -31.95 11.05
C GLU A 116 -29.01 -30.51 10.90
N LYS A 117 -30.34 -30.35 10.80
CA LYS A 117 -31.03 -29.07 10.62
C LYS A 117 -31.03 -28.27 11.93
N ASN A 118 -29.91 -27.61 12.25
CA ASN A 118 -29.86 -26.63 13.31
C ASN A 118 -29.34 -25.30 12.77
N GLY A 119 -30.19 -24.27 12.80
CA GLY A 119 -29.81 -22.87 12.56
C GLY A 119 -29.29 -22.21 13.84
N PHE A 120 -28.70 -21.02 13.74
CA PHE A 120 -28.30 -20.23 14.91
C PHE A 120 -28.62 -18.75 14.67
N CYS A 121 -29.05 -18.06 15.72
CA CYS A 121 -29.26 -16.61 15.65
C CYS A 121 -27.91 -15.88 15.61
N ILE A 122 -27.66 -15.07 14.58
CA ILE A 122 -26.37 -14.36 14.41
C ILE A 122 -26.11 -13.28 15.46
N ARG A 123 -27.15 -12.84 16.18
CA ARG A 123 -27.03 -11.78 17.20
C ARG A 123 -26.72 -12.32 18.60
N CYS A 124 -27.36 -13.42 19.00
CA CYS A 124 -27.20 -13.99 20.35
C CYS A 124 -26.57 -15.39 20.37
N LYS A 125 -26.26 -15.97 19.21
CA LYS A 125 -25.68 -17.31 19.02
C LYS A 125 -26.51 -18.47 19.60
N THR A 126 -27.77 -18.22 19.95
CA THR A 126 -28.69 -19.27 20.39
C THR A 126 -29.01 -20.21 19.23
N LYS A 127 -28.98 -21.51 19.52
CA LYS A 127 -29.29 -22.59 18.59
C LYS A 127 -30.80 -22.64 18.32
N ILE A 128 -31.19 -22.67 17.06
CA ILE A 128 -32.57 -22.75 16.58
C ILE A 128 -32.71 -24.09 15.87
N SER A 129 -33.59 -24.96 16.37
CA SER A 129 -33.97 -26.17 15.64
C SER A 129 -34.83 -25.78 14.43
N LEU A 130 -34.46 -26.26 13.24
CA LEU A 130 -35.18 -26.01 11.98
C LEU A 130 -36.04 -27.20 11.57
#